data_AF-A0A7C1LJR6-F1
#
_entry.id   AF-A0A7C1LJR6-F1
#
_cell.length_a   1.000
_cell.length_b   1.000
_cell.length_c   1.000
_cell.angle_alpha   90.00
_cell.angle_beta   90.00
_cell.angle_gamma   90.00
#
_symmetry.space_group_name_H-M   'P 1'
#
loop_
_entity.id
_entity.type
_entity.pdbx_description
1 polymer ?
#
loop_
_entity_poly.entity_id
_entity_poly.type
_entity_poly.pdbx_seq_one_letter_code
_entity_poly.pdbx_strand_id
1 'polypeptide(L)'
;MTDYIKNFEFDIPPKKIVYLDEEPLKLTEDFVFYHNKSKIRKGLNRLQYLFKSYTKNPLLALGIQDSLLKKEFTEKFLIILFTTPQIIEGTNRIIEKNSNINLTEGAYYLTTTSKFLLLLTRDLKGINSGINTIEEILKQILEDYFNKKNFEEFIKIRQFRLFN
;
A
#
# COMPACT_ATOMS: atom_id res chain seq x y z
N MET A 1 -13.51 -20.97 7.95
CA MET A 1 -12.27 -20.32 7.48
C MET A 1 -12.68 -19.02 6.84
N THR A 2 -12.07 -17.88 7.19
CA THR A 2 -12.47 -16.62 6.56
C THR A 2 -11.89 -16.60 5.15
N ASP A 3 -12.73 -16.84 4.15
CA ASP A 3 -12.33 -16.78 2.75
C ASP A 3 -12.06 -15.33 2.38
N TYR A 4 -10.81 -14.98 2.14
CA TYR A 4 -10.41 -13.73 1.49
C TYR A 4 -9.53 -14.09 0.28
N ILE A 5 -9.37 -13.13 -0.64
CA ILE A 5 -8.62 -13.35 -1.88
C ILE A 5 -7.22 -13.88 -1.59
N LYS A 6 -6.91 -15.05 -2.16
CA LYS A 6 -5.60 -15.70 -2.01
C LYS A 6 -4.59 -15.21 -3.06
N ASN A 7 -5.03 -15.05 -4.31
CA ASN A 7 -4.17 -14.60 -5.40
C ASN A 7 -4.84 -13.43 -6.09
N PHE A 8 -4.04 -12.44 -6.51
CA PHE A 8 -4.51 -11.27 -7.22
C PHE A 8 -4.31 -11.49 -8.72
N GLU A 9 -5.28 -11.06 -9.51
CA GLU A 9 -5.19 -11.01 -10.96
C GLU A 9 -4.67 -9.62 -11.37
N PHE A 10 -3.83 -9.56 -12.39
CA PHE A 10 -3.22 -8.30 -12.84
C PHE A 10 -3.40 -8.17 -14.34
N ASP A 11 -3.78 -6.97 -14.80
CA ASP A 11 -3.86 -6.66 -16.23
C ASP A 11 -2.47 -6.77 -16.88
N ILE A 12 -1.45 -6.28 -16.16
CA ILE A 12 -0.04 -6.46 -16.50
C ILE A 12 0.65 -7.18 -15.34
N PRO A 13 1.04 -8.46 -15.52
CA PRO A 13 1.68 -9.22 -14.46
C PRO A 13 2.95 -8.53 -13.93
N PRO A 14 3.16 -8.50 -12.59
CA PRO A 14 4.40 -7.98 -12.03
C PRO A 14 5.57 -8.90 -12.37
N LYS A 15 6.80 -8.35 -12.46
CA LYS A 15 8.01 -9.18 -12.67
C LYS A 15 8.14 -10.29 -11.63
N LYS A 16 7.78 -10.01 -10.38
CA LYS A 16 7.77 -11.01 -9.31
C LYS A 16 6.71 -10.67 -8.28
N ILE A 17 5.95 -11.68 -7.86
CA ILE A 17 5.09 -11.63 -6.68
C ILE A 17 5.29 -12.89 -5.84
N VAL A 18 5.37 -12.72 -4.53
CA VAL A 18 5.45 -13.79 -3.55
C VAL A 18 4.38 -13.55 -2.51
N TYR A 19 3.46 -14.49 -2.36
CA TYR A 19 2.46 -14.47 -1.29
C TYR A 19 3.02 -15.12 -0.03
N LEU A 20 2.69 -14.56 1.12
CA LEU A 20 3.08 -15.09 2.42
C LEU A 20 1.87 -15.72 3.10
N ASP A 21 2.09 -16.82 3.81
CA ASP A 21 1.06 -17.49 4.60
C ASP A 21 1.11 -17.01 6.05
N GLU A 22 0.81 -15.72 6.22
CA GLU A 22 0.80 -15.00 7.50
C GLU A 22 -0.52 -14.26 7.69
N GLU A 23 -0.74 -13.68 8.87
CA GLU A 23 -1.96 -12.91 9.13
C GLU A 23 -2.16 -11.76 8.13
N PRO A 24 -3.36 -11.58 7.57
CA PRO A 24 -3.63 -10.53 6.60
C PRO A 24 -3.57 -9.15 7.26
N LEU A 25 -3.36 -8.12 6.44
CA LEU A 25 -3.64 -6.74 6.84
C LEU A 25 -5.16 -6.60 6.99
N LYS A 26 -5.61 -6.21 8.17
CA LYS A 26 -7.03 -5.95 8.46
C LYS A 26 -7.25 -4.45 8.42
N LEU A 27 -8.01 -3.98 7.44
CA LEU A 27 -8.29 -2.55 7.31
C LEU A 27 -9.32 -2.11 8.34
N THR A 28 -9.03 -1.01 9.00
CA THR A 28 -9.94 -0.27 9.88
C THR A 28 -10.14 1.14 9.34
N GLU A 29 -11.06 1.89 9.94
CA GLU A 29 -11.31 3.30 9.59
C GLU A 29 -10.11 4.22 9.86
N ASP A 30 -9.17 3.81 10.71
CA ASP A 30 -7.97 4.58 11.06
C ASP A 30 -6.87 4.53 10.00
N PHE A 31 -7.02 3.73 8.95
CA PHE A 31 -5.99 3.59 7.92
C PHE A 31 -5.86 4.87 7.07
N VAL A 32 -4.61 5.25 6.82
CA VAL A 32 -4.25 6.46 6.07
C VAL A 32 -3.12 6.15 5.10
N PHE A 33 -3.16 6.77 3.91
CA PHE A 33 -2.02 6.79 3.00
C PHE A 33 -1.05 7.90 3.40
N TYR A 34 0.10 7.53 3.93
CA TYR A 34 1.19 8.45 4.21
C TYR A 34 2.16 8.53 3.03
N HIS A 35 2.66 9.72 2.71
CA HIS A 35 3.62 9.93 1.64
C HIS A 35 4.76 10.87 2.04
N ASN A 36 5.96 10.68 1.49
CA ASN A 36 7.11 11.54 1.81
C ASN A 36 7.26 12.77 0.90
N LYS A 37 6.50 12.90 -0.19
CA LYS A 37 6.56 14.07 -1.09
C LYS A 37 5.16 14.52 -1.53
N SER A 38 4.89 15.82 -1.45
CA SER A 38 3.60 16.42 -1.78
C SER A 38 3.09 16.11 -3.20
N LYS A 39 4.00 15.99 -4.17
CA LYS A 39 3.68 15.62 -5.57
C LYS A 39 2.99 14.26 -5.71
N ILE A 40 3.17 13.35 -4.74
CA ILE A 40 2.56 12.01 -4.73
C ILE A 40 1.06 12.10 -4.42
N ARG A 41 0.64 13.12 -3.65
CA ARG A 41 -0.75 13.28 -3.17
C ARG A 41 -1.79 13.20 -4.29
N LYS A 42 -1.51 13.79 -5.46
CA LYS A 42 -2.43 13.77 -6.60
C LYS A 42 -2.73 12.35 -7.09
N GLY A 43 -1.74 11.45 -7.07
CA GLY A 43 -1.92 10.05 -7.47
C GLY A 43 -2.79 9.28 -6.48
N LEU A 44 -2.69 9.60 -5.18
CA LEU A 44 -3.47 8.94 -4.14
C LEU A 44 -4.96 9.28 -4.19
N ASN A 45 -5.36 10.41 -4.79
CA ASN A 45 -6.77 10.78 -4.94
C ASN A 45 -7.60 9.64 -5.56
N ARG A 46 -7.05 8.91 -6.54
CA ARG A 46 -7.72 7.77 -7.17
C ARG A 46 -8.04 6.66 -6.17
N LEU A 47 -7.08 6.32 -5.32
CA LEU A 47 -7.26 5.33 -4.25
C LEU A 47 -8.28 5.81 -3.20
N GLN A 48 -8.25 7.11 -2.85
CA GLN A 48 -9.21 7.69 -1.91
C GLN A 48 -10.64 7.63 -2.48
N TYR A 49 -10.83 7.91 -3.77
CA TYR A 49 -12.13 7.83 -4.43
C TYR A 49 -12.61 6.39 -4.61
N LEU A 50 -11.70 5.45 -4.89
CA LEU A 50 -12.01 4.02 -4.91
C LEU A 50 -12.58 3.59 -3.56
N PHE A 51 -11.92 3.90 -2.44
CA PHE A 51 -12.48 3.57 -1.13
C PHE A 51 -13.83 4.25 -0.89
N LYS A 52 -13.94 5.55 -1.22
CA LYS A 52 -15.20 6.30 -1.07
C LYS A 52 -16.37 5.66 -1.80
N SER A 53 -16.17 5.08 -3.00
CA SER A 53 -17.26 4.45 -3.75
C SER A 53 -17.83 3.21 -3.06
N TYR A 54 -17.04 2.55 -2.22
CA TYR A 54 -17.42 1.36 -1.47
C TYR A 54 -17.87 1.68 -0.03
N THR A 55 -17.12 2.49 0.71
CA THR A 55 -17.32 2.74 2.15
C THR A 55 -18.03 4.05 2.47
N LYS A 56 -18.37 4.86 1.45
CA LYS A 56 -18.89 6.25 1.56
C LYS A 56 -17.93 7.27 2.18
N ASN A 57 -16.86 6.83 2.84
CA ASN A 57 -15.83 7.67 3.44
C ASN A 57 -14.52 7.54 2.65
N PRO A 58 -13.94 8.64 2.13
CA PRO A 58 -12.63 8.57 1.51
C PRO A 58 -11.55 8.29 2.56
N LEU A 59 -10.57 7.46 2.21
CA LEU A 59 -9.34 7.39 2.99
C LEU A 59 -8.64 8.76 2.97
N LEU A 60 -7.83 9.03 3.99
CA LEU A 60 -6.98 10.22 4.02
C LEU A 60 -5.64 9.95 3.34
N ALA A 61 -5.05 11.03 2.81
CA ALA A 61 -3.71 11.05 2.28
C ALA A 61 -2.93 12.17 2.98
N LEU A 62 -1.94 11.80 3.79
CA LEU A 62 -1.18 12.71 4.65
C LEU A 62 0.32 12.67 4.35
N GLY A 63 1.01 13.78 4.60
CA GLY A 63 2.48 13.81 4.56
C GLY A 63 3.08 13.11 5.78
N ILE A 64 4.16 12.37 5.59
CA ILE A 64 5.02 11.92 6.70
C ILE A 64 5.75 13.16 7.23
N GLN A 65 5.72 13.36 8.55
CA GLN A 65 6.45 14.46 9.17
C GLN A 65 7.97 14.26 8.99
N ASP A 66 8.69 15.34 8.66
CA ASP A 66 10.14 15.27 8.42
C ASP A 66 10.91 14.72 9.63
N SER A 67 10.44 14.99 10.86
CA SER A 67 11.01 14.44 12.10
C SER A 67 10.94 12.92 12.22
N LEU A 68 10.02 12.28 11.50
CA LEU A 68 9.80 10.82 11.54
C LEU A 68 10.54 10.07 10.45
N LEU A 69 11.23 10.76 9.53
CA LEU A 69 11.83 10.16 8.35
C LEU A 69 13.30 10.58 8.17
N LYS A 70 14.20 9.60 8.23
CA LYS A 70 15.63 9.85 8.01
C LYS A 70 15.87 10.36 6.59
N LYS A 71 16.73 11.38 6.48
CA LYS A 71 17.10 12.02 5.21
C LYS A 71 17.59 11.02 4.17
N GLU A 72 18.41 10.04 4.56
CA GLU A 72 18.94 8.98 3.69
C GLU A 72 17.83 8.21 2.94
N PHE A 73 16.69 7.97 3.59
CA PHE A 73 15.56 7.29 2.94
C PHE A 73 14.83 8.22 1.97
N THR A 74 14.73 9.52 2.27
CA THR A 74 14.09 10.50 1.37
C THR A 74 14.91 10.80 0.13
N GLU A 75 16.23 10.65 0.22
CA GLU A 75 17.16 10.80 -0.91
C GLU A 75 17.15 9.55 -1.79
N LYS A 76 16.94 8.37 -1.19
CA LYS A 76 16.90 7.09 -1.90
C LYS A 76 15.54 6.77 -2.52
N PHE A 77 14.45 7.11 -1.84
CA PHE A 77 13.10 6.64 -2.19
C PHE A 77 12.05 7.75 -2.18
N LEU A 78 11.12 7.64 -3.12
CA LEU A 78 9.74 8.07 -2.96
C LEU A 78 8.96 6.96 -2.24
N ILE A 79 8.15 7.35 -1.28
CA ILE A 79 7.58 6.44 -0.27
C ILE A 79 6.08 6.70 -0.17
N ILE A 80 5.30 5.62 -0.24
CA ILE A 80 3.92 5.58 0.24
C ILE A 80 3.81 4.48 1.28
N LEU A 81 3.22 4.79 2.44
CA LEU A 81 2.96 3.83 3.50
C LEU A 81 1.48 3.91 3.87
N PHE A 82 0.75 2.83 3.63
CA PHE A 82 -0.65 2.68 3.99
C PHE A 82 -0.74 1.96 5.34
N THR A 83 -1.07 2.70 6.38
CA THR A 83 -1.00 2.23 7.77
C THR A 83 -1.83 3.13 8.69
N THR A 84 -1.85 2.83 10.00
CA THR A 84 -2.50 3.66 11.01
C THR A 84 -1.55 4.70 11.63
N PRO A 85 -2.07 5.77 12.26
CA PRO A 85 -1.26 6.79 12.93
C PRO A 85 -0.30 6.26 13.99
N GLN A 86 -0.61 5.14 14.65
CA GLN A 86 0.25 4.56 15.68
C GLN A 86 1.47 3.87 15.07
N ILE A 87 1.33 3.29 13.87
CA ILE A 87 2.42 2.56 13.20
C ILE A 87 3.36 3.52 12.46
N ILE A 88 2.91 4.72 12.09
CA ILE A 88 3.70 5.68 11.32
C ILE A 88 4.97 6.14 12.06
N GLU A 89 4.97 6.13 13.40
CA GLU A 89 6.15 6.46 14.20
C GLU A 89 7.32 5.49 13.94
N GLY A 90 7.01 4.25 13.54
CA GLY A 90 7.98 3.22 13.17
C GLY A 90 8.49 3.27 11.73
N THR A 91 8.19 4.34 10.97
CA THR A 91 8.47 4.44 9.52
C THR A 91 9.92 4.13 9.17
N ASN A 92 10.89 4.67 9.90
CA ASN A 92 12.31 4.43 9.63
C ASN A 92 12.67 2.94 9.71
N ARG A 93 12.17 2.23 10.73
CA ARG A 93 12.42 0.79 10.92
C ARG A 93 11.72 -0.03 9.83
N ILE A 94 10.55 0.40 9.37
CA ILE A 94 9.81 -0.24 8.27
C ILE A 94 10.63 -0.14 6.97
N ILE A 95 11.14 1.05 6.65
CA ILE A 95 11.92 1.28 5.42
C ILE A 95 13.26 0.57 5.50
N GLU A 96 13.96 0.65 6.63
CA GLU A 96 15.28 0.03 6.84
C GLU A 96 15.26 -1.47 6.50
N LYS A 97 14.24 -2.21 6.97
CA LYS A 97 14.04 -3.64 6.67
C LYS A 97 13.85 -3.95 5.18
N ASN A 98 13.46 -2.96 4.38
CA ASN A 98 13.20 -3.07 2.95
C ASN A 98 14.21 -2.26 2.11
N SER A 99 15.25 -1.69 2.74
CA SER A 99 16.13 -0.72 2.11
C SER A 99 17.19 -1.34 1.19
N ASN A 100 17.49 -2.63 1.35
CA ASN A 100 18.47 -3.37 0.54
C ASN A 100 18.00 -3.66 -0.90
N ILE A 101 16.80 -3.21 -1.26
CA ILE A 101 16.23 -3.41 -2.59
C ILE A 101 16.87 -2.43 -3.56
N ASN A 102 17.34 -2.96 -4.71
CA ASN A 102 17.85 -2.15 -5.79
C ASN A 102 16.72 -1.82 -6.77
N LEU A 103 16.37 -0.54 -6.88
CA LEU A 103 15.32 -0.05 -7.78
C LEU A 103 15.98 0.72 -8.92
N THR A 104 15.57 0.43 -10.15
CA THR A 104 15.93 1.22 -11.34
C THR A 104 14.85 2.26 -11.60
N GLU A 105 15.06 3.11 -12.62
CA GLU A 105 14.02 4.05 -13.05
C GLU A 105 12.72 3.30 -13.41
N GLY A 106 11.57 3.83 -12.99
CA GLY A 106 10.25 3.26 -13.21
C GLY A 106 9.92 2.02 -12.39
N ALA A 107 10.91 1.40 -11.74
CA ALA A 107 10.72 0.23 -10.90
C ALA A 107 10.11 0.60 -9.55
N TYR A 108 9.36 -0.33 -8.97
CA TYR A 108 8.78 -0.20 -7.65
C TYR A 108 8.75 -1.51 -6.90
N TYR A 109 8.74 -1.38 -5.58
CA TYR A 109 8.58 -2.49 -4.66
C TYR A 109 7.36 -2.24 -3.78
N LEU A 110 6.47 -3.22 -3.73
CA LEU A 110 5.35 -3.28 -2.82
C LEU A 110 5.55 -4.41 -1.82
N THR A 111 5.25 -4.14 -0.55
CA THR A 111 5.15 -5.20 0.46
C THR A 111 4.00 -4.92 1.39
N THR A 112 3.33 -5.99 1.80
CA THR A 112 2.24 -5.93 2.77
C THR A 112 2.57 -6.83 3.95
N THR A 113 2.29 -6.34 5.15
CA THR A 113 2.33 -7.09 6.41
C THR A 113 0.97 -7.01 7.08
N SER A 114 0.76 -7.67 8.22
CA SER A 114 -0.45 -7.49 9.04
C SER A 114 -0.65 -6.05 9.56
N LYS A 115 0.36 -5.17 9.43
CA LYS A 115 0.31 -3.80 9.96
C LYS A 115 0.31 -2.70 8.91
N PHE A 116 0.84 -2.95 7.72
CA PHE A 116 0.98 -1.91 6.70
C PHE A 116 1.10 -2.48 5.28
N LEU A 117 0.83 -1.64 4.29
CA LEU A 117 1.30 -1.79 2.92
C LEU A 117 2.30 -0.67 2.61
N LEU A 118 3.48 -1.01 2.11
CA LEU A 118 4.58 -0.10 1.78
C LEU A 118 4.85 -0.15 0.28
N LEU A 119 4.98 1.03 -0.34
CA LEU A 119 5.48 1.24 -1.69
C LEU A 119 6.79 2.02 -1.62
N LEU A 120 7.84 1.47 -2.23
CA LEU A 120 9.13 2.13 -2.43
C LEU A 120 9.43 2.23 -3.93
N THR A 121 9.93 3.37 -4.36
CA THR A 121 10.37 3.62 -5.74
C THR A 121 11.37 4.77 -5.77
N ARG A 122 12.08 4.98 -6.88
CA ARG A 122 13.05 6.09 -7.03
C ARG A 122 12.45 7.32 -7.69
N ASP A 123 11.36 7.17 -8.42
CA ASP A 123 10.83 8.25 -9.26
C ASP A 123 9.31 8.20 -9.39
N LEU A 124 8.77 9.23 -10.07
CA LEU A 124 7.34 9.37 -10.26
C LEU A 124 6.74 8.34 -11.22
N LYS A 125 7.51 7.78 -12.16
CA LYS A 125 7.01 6.72 -13.04
C LYS A 125 6.71 5.49 -12.19
N GLY A 126 7.62 5.10 -11.31
CA GLY A 126 7.39 4.00 -10.39
C GLY A 126 6.31 4.27 -9.34
N ILE A 127 6.12 5.53 -8.92
CA ILE A 127 4.94 5.91 -8.09
C ILE A 127 3.64 5.65 -8.85
N ASN A 128 3.55 6.10 -10.10
CA ASN A 128 2.33 5.94 -10.89
C ASN A 128 2.02 4.46 -11.14
N SER A 129 3.03 3.67 -11.54
CA SER A 129 2.89 2.23 -11.73
C SER A 129 2.51 1.51 -10.43
N GLY A 130 3.17 1.86 -9.32
CA GLY A 130 2.88 1.28 -8.01
C GLY A 130 1.47 1.61 -7.50
N ILE A 131 1.00 2.85 -7.70
CA ILE A 131 -0.37 3.25 -7.37
C ILE A 131 -1.39 2.48 -8.22
N ASN A 132 -1.16 2.32 -9.53
CA ASN A 132 -2.05 1.53 -10.38
C ASN A 132 -2.17 0.09 -9.86
N THR A 133 -1.05 -0.54 -9.49
CA THR A 133 -1.07 -1.90 -8.92
C THR A 133 -1.78 -1.95 -7.56
N ILE A 134 -1.60 -0.94 -6.70
CA ILE A 134 -2.36 -0.85 -5.44
C ILE A 134 -3.87 -0.73 -5.74
N GLU A 135 -4.25 0.07 -6.74
CA GLU A 135 -5.65 0.25 -7.15
C GLU A 135 -6.28 -1.06 -7.63
N GLU A 136 -5.60 -1.82 -8.50
CA GLU A 136 -6.04 -3.13 -8.98
C GLU A 136 -6.26 -4.13 -7.83
N ILE A 137 -5.31 -4.20 -6.88
CA ILE A 137 -5.40 -5.08 -5.71
C ILE A 137 -6.58 -4.67 -4.82
N LEU A 138 -6.69 -3.38 -4.51
CA LEU A 138 -7.77 -2.88 -3.65
C LEU A 138 -9.14 -3.06 -4.28
N LYS A 139 -9.27 -2.85 -5.60
CA LYS A 139 -10.51 -3.05 -6.32
C LYS A 139 -11.00 -4.49 -6.17
N GLN A 140 -10.14 -5.47 -6.41
CA GLN A 140 -10.48 -6.88 -6.24
C GLN A 140 -10.92 -7.18 -4.79
N ILE A 141 -10.16 -6.68 -3.81
CA ILE A 141 -10.45 -6.92 -2.39
C ILE A 141 -11.79 -6.30 -1.96
N LEU A 142 -12.06 -5.07 -2.38
CA LEU A 142 -13.32 -4.39 -2.08
C LEU A 142 -14.49 -5.06 -2.78
N GLU A 143 -14.36 -5.42 -4.07
CA GLU A 143 -15.39 -6.15 -4.80
C GLU A 143 -15.74 -7.47 -4.11
N ASP A 144 -14.76 -8.30 -3.77
CA ASP A 144 -14.96 -9.56 -3.07
C ASP A 144 -15.63 -9.37 -1.70
N TYR A 145 -15.15 -8.42 -0.90
CA TYR A 145 -15.70 -8.11 0.42
C TYR A 145 -17.17 -7.67 0.35
N PHE A 146 -17.50 -6.74 -0.54
CA PHE A 146 -18.88 -6.24 -0.68
C PHE A 146 -19.82 -7.24 -1.34
N ASN A 147 -19.32 -8.12 -2.21
CA ASN A 147 -20.11 -9.21 -2.82
C ASN A 147 -20.49 -10.29 -1.79
N LYS A 148 -19.61 -10.57 -0.82
CA LYS A 148 -19.89 -11.53 0.27
C LYS A 148 -20.97 -11.04 1.24
N LYS A 149 -21.21 -9.73 1.31
CA LYS A 149 -22.20 -9.07 2.19
C LYS A 149 -22.05 -9.42 3.68
N ASN A 150 -20.89 -9.93 4.09
CA ASN A 150 -20.59 -10.25 5.49
C ASN A 150 -19.81 -9.09 6.12
N PHE A 151 -20.53 -8.01 6.43
CA PHE A 151 -19.95 -6.75 6.88
C PHE A 151 -19.50 -6.75 8.35
N GLU A 152 -19.66 -7.87 9.05
CA GLU A 152 -19.13 -8.06 10.41
C GLU A 152 -17.63 -8.40 10.40
N GLU A 153 -17.08 -8.79 9.25
CA GLU A 153 -15.64 -9.04 9.09
C GLU A 153 -14.86 -7.80 8.65
N PHE A 154 -13.57 -7.73 9.00
CA PHE A 154 -12.68 -6.71 8.44
C PHE A 154 -12.38 -6.97 6.96
N ILE A 155 -12.15 -5.91 6.18
CA ILE A 155 -11.54 -6.02 4.85
C ILE A 155 -10.11 -6.53 5.02
N LYS A 156 -9.77 -7.64 4.37
CA LYS A 156 -8.49 -8.35 4.53
C LYS A 156 -7.65 -8.28 3.26
N ILE A 157 -6.39 -7.87 3.40
CA ILE A 157 -5.39 -7.95 2.33
C ILE A 157 -4.38 -9.05 2.68
N ARG A 158 -4.25 -10.05 1.81
CA ARG A 158 -3.19 -11.08 1.96
C ARG A 158 -1.82 -10.43 1.99
N GLN A 159 -0.91 -10.95 2.80
CA GLN A 159 0.48 -10.51 2.78
C GLN A 159 1.18 -10.93 1.48
N PHE A 160 1.98 -10.02 0.93
CA PHE A 160 2.76 -10.27 -0.28
C PHE A 160 3.99 -9.39 -0.33
N ARG A 161 4.94 -9.78 -1.19
CA ARG A 161 6.03 -8.96 -1.69
C ARG A 161 5.98 -8.97 -3.20
N LEU A 162 5.93 -7.79 -3.80
CA LEU A 162 5.81 -7.59 -5.23
C LEU A 162 6.92 -6.65 -5.69
N PHE A 163 7.63 -7.06 -6.74
CA PHE A 163 8.67 -6.27 -7.38
C PHE A 163 8.35 -6.14 -8.87
N ASN A 164 8.47 -4.91 -9.38
CA ASN A 164 8.29 -4.59 -10.80
C ASN A 164 9.33 -3.57 -11.25
#